data_AF-A0A2V8P1A7-F1
#
_entry.id   AF-A0A2V8P1A7-F1
#
_cell.length_a   1.000
_cell.length_b   1.000
_cell.length_c   1.000
_cell.angle_alpha   90.00
_cell.angle_beta   90.00
_cell.angle_gamma   90.00
#
_symmetry.space_group_name_H-M   'P 1'
#
loop_
_entity.id
_entity.type
_entity.pdbx_description
1 polymer ?
#
loop_
_entity_poly.entity_id
_entity_poly.type
_entity_poly.pdbx_seq_one_letter_code
_entity_poly.pdbx_strand_id
1 'polypeptide(L)' 'MKRERTLQVVLALVGLFYVALIYPLYTDLWHSKWLLELKNETEPMFLSFYVALGPFLLLAA' A
#
# COMPACT_ATOMS: atom_id res chain seq x y z
N MET A 1 10.60 -13.92 22.10
CA MET A 1 11.99 -13.41 21.95
C MET A 1 12.50 -13.43 20.51
N LYS A 2 13.30 -14.41 20.01
CA LYS A 2 13.85 -14.33 18.62
C LYS A 2 12.78 -14.37 17.52
N ARG A 3 11.88 -15.36 17.56
CA ARG A 3 10.79 -15.54 16.56
C ARG A 3 9.86 -14.33 16.49
N GLU A 4 9.52 -13.79 17.65
CA GLU A 4 8.65 -12.62 17.81
C GLU A 4 9.28 -11.37 17.19
N ARG A 5 10.55 -11.11 17.49
CA ARG A 5 11.28 -9.99 16.89
C ARG A 5 11.45 -10.15 15.38
N THR A 6 11.63 -11.38 14.88
CA THR A 6 11.61 -11.65 13.44
C THR A 6 10.24 -11.33 12.83
N LEU A 7 9.14 -11.74 13.48
CA LEU A 7 7.78 -11.43 13.01
C LEU A 7 7.52 -9.92 12.98
N GLN A 8 7.93 -9.17 14.01
CA GLN A 8 7.80 -7.70 14.03
C GLN A 8 8.56 -7.05 12.87
N VAL A 9 9.80 -7.47 12.60
CA VAL A 9 10.58 -6.94 11.47
C VAL A 9 9.92 -7.27 10.14
N VAL A 10 9.40 -8.49 9.97
CA VAL A 10 8.66 -8.88 8.76
C VAL A 10 7.40 -8.03 8.60
N LEU A 11 6.59 -7.87 9.66
CA LEU A 11 5.39 -7.03 9.63
C LEU A 11 5.74 -5.57 9.31
N ALA A 12 6.82 -5.03 9.88
CA ALA A 12 7.27 -3.67 9.60
C ALA A 12 7.66 -3.51 8.12
N LEU A 13 8.43 -4.45 7.56
CA LEU A 13 8.84 -4.41 6.16
C LEU A 13 7.65 -4.54 5.20
N VAL A 14 6.72 -5.46 5.48
CA VAL A 14 5.52 -5.67 4.67
C VAL A 14 4.59 -4.46 4.78
N GLY A 15 4.41 -3.90 5.98
CA GLY A 15 3.63 -2.68 6.19
C GLY A 15 4.23 -1.49 5.42
N LEU A 16 5.55 -1.31 5.46
CA LEU A 16 6.24 -0.26 4.73
C LEU A 16 6.13 -0.45 3.21
N PHE A 17 6.18 -1.68 2.72
CA PHE A 17 5.91 -2.01 1.31
C PHE A 17 4.51 -1.57 0.88
N TYR A 18 3.47 -1.86 1.67
CA TYR A 18 2.11 -1.43 1.37
C TYR A 18 1.93 0.09 1.44
N VAL A 19 2.57 0.76 2.40
CA VAL A 19 2.59 2.23 2.46
C VAL A 19 3.28 2.84 1.23
N ALA A 20 4.33 2.21 0.71
CA ALA A 20 5.01 2.69 -0.51
C ALA A 20 4.08 2.72 -1.74
N LEU A 21 3.05 1.87 -1.78
CA LEU A 21 2.03 1.87 -2.84
C LEU A 21 1.15 3.14 -2.86
N ILE A 22 1.21 3.99 -1.81
CA ILE A 22 0.57 5.30 -1.83
C ILE A 22 1.08 6.14 -3.00
N TYR A 23 2.37 6.02 -3.35
CA TYR A 23 2.94 6.79 -4.43
C TYR A 23 2.30 6.47 -5.80
N PRO A 24 2.31 5.23 -6.30
CA PRO A 24 1.63 4.91 -7.56
C PRO A 24 0.14 5.21 -7.51
N LEU A 25 -0.55 4.91 -6.40
CA LEU A 25 -1.97 5.23 -6.24
C LEU A 25 -2.23 6.73 -6.37
N TYR A 26 -1.41 7.56 -5.71
CA TYR A 26 -1.52 9.01 -5.81
C TYR A 26 -1.28 9.49 -7.24
N THR A 27 -0.26 8.95 -7.94
CA THR A 27 0.02 9.34 -9.32
C THR A 27 -1.09 8.95 -10.30
N ASP A 28 -1.80 7.84 -10.04
CA ASP A 28 -2.94 7.41 -10.86
C ASP A 28 -4.17 8.26 -10.58
N LEU A 29 -4.42 8.62 -9.32
CA LEU A 29 -5.54 9.46 -8.91
C LEU A 29 -5.34 10.95 -9.25
N TRP A 30 -4.09 11.41 -9.34
CA TRP A 30 -3.74 12.80 -9.64
C TRP A 30 -4.35 13.24 -10.96
N HIS A 31 -5.05 14.38 -10.94
CA HIS A 31 -5.80 14.90 -12.10
C HIS A 31 -6.74 13.89 -12.77
N SER A 32 -7.24 12.90 -12.03
CA SER A 32 -8.09 11.83 -12.58
C SER A 32 -7.42 11.09 -13.75
N LYS A 33 -6.08 10.98 -13.74
CA LYS A 33 -5.29 10.33 -14.79
C LYS A 33 -5.77 8.90 -15.07
N TRP A 34 -6.13 8.16 -14.03
CA TRP A 34 -6.71 6.82 -14.11
C TRP A 34 -7.95 6.74 -15.02
N LEU A 35 -8.79 7.78 -15.03
CA LEU A 35 -10.02 7.85 -15.81
C LEU A 35 -9.79 8.50 -17.18
N LEU A 36 -9.07 9.61 -17.21
CA LEU A 36 -8.95 10.48 -18.39
C LEU A 36 -7.88 9.98 -19.38
N GLU A 37 -6.77 9.44 -18.88
CA GLU A 37 -5.64 9.02 -19.70
C GLU A 37 -5.54 7.49 -19.79
N LEU A 38 -5.47 6.83 -18.64
CA LEU A 38 -5.28 5.37 -18.53
C LEU A 38 -6.54 4.59 -18.89
N LYS A 39 -7.73 5.18 -18.69
CA LYS A 39 -9.04 4.52 -18.81
C LYS A 39 -9.08 3.17 -18.06
N ASN A 40 -8.46 3.15 -16.88
CA ASN A 40 -8.31 1.97 -16.05
C ASN A 40 -8.76 2.28 -14.62
N GLU A 41 -9.94 1.77 -14.29
CA GLU A 41 -10.54 1.92 -12.95
C GLU A 41 -10.10 0.82 -11.99
N THR A 42 -9.67 -0.31 -12.55
CA THR A 42 -9.46 -1.54 -11.77
C THR A 42 -8.19 -1.45 -10.93
N GLU A 43 -7.10 -0.97 -11.53
CA GLU A 43 -5.79 -0.84 -10.87
C GLU A 43 -5.79 0.11 -9.65
N PRO A 44 -6.25 1.37 -9.75
CA PRO A 44 -6.31 2.26 -8.58
C PRO A 44 -7.29 1.77 -7.51
N MET A 45 -8.36 1.05 -7.89
CA MET A 45 -9.28 0.43 -6.94
C MET A 45 -8.57 -0.65 -6.10
N PHE A 46 -7.82 -1.56 -6.73
CA PHE A 46 -7.03 -2.57 -6.01
C PHE A 46 -5.91 -1.95 -5.17
N LEU A 47 -5.19 -0.98 -5.72
CA LEU A 47 -4.16 -0.24 -4.99
C LEU A 47 -4.72 0.42 -3.72
N SER A 48 -5.93 0.98 -3.77
CA SER A 48 -6.59 1.58 -2.61
C SER A 48 -6.79 0.58 -1.47
N PHE A 49 -7.17 -0.66 -1.78
CA PHE A 49 -7.29 -1.72 -0.77
C PHE A 49 -5.94 -2.11 -0.17
N TYR A 50 -4.91 -2.24 -1.01
CA TYR A 50 -3.57 -2.64 -0.55
C TYR A 50 -2.88 -1.57 0.29
N VAL A 51 -3.01 -0.30 -0.10
CA VAL A 51 -2.48 0.84 0.66
C VAL A 51 -3.03 0.88 2.07
N ALA A 52 -4.33 0.60 2.24
CA ALA A 52 -4.97 0.59 3.55
C ALA A 52 -4.36 -0.44 4.52
N LEU A 53 -3.80 -1.55 4.03
CA LEU A 53 -3.15 -2.58 4.87
C LEU A 53 -1.87 -2.08 5.53
N GLY A 54 -1.15 -1.16 4.90
CA GLY A 54 0.16 -0.69 5.36
C GLY A 54 0.16 -0.16 6.79
N PRO A 55 -0.65 0.87 7.12
CA PRO A 55 -0.75 1.41 8.48
C PRO A 55 -1.11 0.36 9.53
N PHE A 56 -2.04 -0.56 9.24
CA PHE A 56 -2.45 -1.60 10.19
C PHE A 56 -1.34 -2.62 10.44
N LEU A 57 -0.57 -2.98 9.42
CA LEU A 57 0.58 -3.88 9.56
C LEU A 57 1.73 -3.22 10.33
N LEU A 58 1.96 -1.92 10.13
CA LEU A 58 2.94 -1.15 10.91
C LEU A 58 2.53 -1.00 12.38
N LEU A 59 1.23 -0.82 12.67
CA LEU A 59 0.72 -0.79 14.04
C LEU A 59 0.79 -2.16 14.72
N ALA A 60 0.74 -3.25 13.95
CA ALA A 60 0.85 -4.62 14.44
C ALA A 60 2.30 -5.09 14.63
N ALA A 61 3.27 -4.39 14.04
CA ALA A 61 4.70 -4.67 14.15
C ALA A 61 5.27 -4.15 15.48
#